data_AF-A0A117EFP2-F1
#
_entry.id   AF-A0A117EFP2-F1
#
_cell.length_a   1.000
_cell.length_b   1.000
_cell.length_c   1.000
_cell.angle_alpha   90.00
_cell.angle_beta   90.00
_cell.angle_gamma   90.00
#
_symmetry.space_group_name_H-M   'P 1'
#
loop_
_entity.id
_entity.type
_entity.pdbx_description
1 polymer ?
#
loop_
_entity_poly.entity_id
_entity_poly.type
_entity_poly.pdbx_seq_one_letter_code
_entity_poly.pdbx_strand_id
1 'polypeptide(L)'
;MIPGVVIGRRRDILAWNPLASSLLTDFEKVPDDKRNCVRILFTDPSMRTLDGNWRIVARGCVSHRRMAAARYPYDPRLASLVGELSVQDEDFGGGGVVARRRADRA
;
A
#
# COMPACT_ATOMS: atom_id res chain seq x y z
N MET A 1 -15.52 3.43 21.41
CA MET A 1 -14.29 2.67 21.08
C MET A 1 -13.83 3.10 19.69
N ILE A 2 -12.51 3.16 19.46
CA ILE A 2 -11.92 3.57 18.18
C ILE A 2 -11.42 2.30 17.45
N PRO A 3 -11.66 2.16 16.13
CA PRO A 3 -11.06 1.08 15.32
C PRO A 3 -9.53 1.10 15.42
N GLY A 4 -8.91 -0.06 15.62
CA GLY A 4 -7.47 -0.17 15.80
C GLY A 4 -6.86 -1.46 15.23
N VAL A 5 -5.69 -1.33 14.62
CA VAL A 5 -4.89 -2.43 14.07
C VAL A 5 -3.43 -2.32 14.51
N VAL A 6 -2.77 -3.46 14.72
CA VAL A 6 -1.32 -3.55 14.97
C VAL A 6 -0.63 -3.89 13.65
N ILE A 7 0.33 -3.04 13.25
CA ILE A 7 1.01 -3.15 11.96
C ILE A 7 2.48 -3.49 12.18
N GLY A 8 2.92 -4.62 11.62
CA GLY A 8 4.31 -5.05 11.65
C GLY A 8 5.22 -4.22 10.73
N ARG A 9 6.53 -4.43 10.86
CA ARG A 9 7.56 -3.69 10.12
C ARG A 9 7.37 -3.71 8.60
N ARG A 10 6.86 -4.82 8.05
CA ARG A 10 6.58 -5.00 6.62
C ARG A 10 5.20 -4.54 6.17
N ARG A 11 4.41 -3.94 7.08
CA ARG A 11 3.00 -3.56 6.91
C ARG A 11 2.00 -4.72 7.01
N ASP A 12 2.45 -5.85 7.55
CA ASP A 12 1.57 -6.98 7.86
C ASP A 12 0.66 -6.62 9.04
N ILE A 13 -0.61 -6.99 8.99
CA ILE A 13 -1.54 -6.76 10.09
C ILE A 13 -1.41 -7.93 11.05
N LEU A 14 -0.90 -7.63 12.25
CA LEU A 14 -0.59 -8.63 13.27
C LEU A 14 -1.74 -8.86 14.26
N ALA A 15 -2.57 -7.84 14.48
CA ALA A 15 -3.76 -7.89 15.33
C ALA A 15 -4.74 -6.78 14.97
N TRP A 16 -6.01 -6.93 15.34
CA TRP A 16 -7.07 -5.94 15.14
C TRP A 16 -8.12 -6.05 16.25
N ASN A 17 -8.87 -4.97 16.48
CA ASN A 17 -10.07 -5.02 17.30
C ASN A 17 -11.33 -5.29 16.44
N PRO A 18 -12.45 -5.74 17.03
CA PRO A 18 -13.66 -6.06 16.27
C PRO A 18 -14.17 -4.88 15.43
N LEU A 19 -14.05 -3.65 15.94
CA LEU A 19 -14.43 -2.45 15.19
C LEU A 19 -13.60 -2.23 13.93
N ALA A 20 -12.31 -2.55 13.95
CA ALA A 20 -11.48 -2.50 12.74
C ALA A 20 -11.92 -3.54 11.72
N SER A 21 -12.31 -4.75 12.16
CA SER A 21 -12.84 -5.77 11.25
C SER A 21 -14.15 -5.32 10.58
N SER A 22 -15.04 -4.70 11.35
CA SER A 22 -16.31 -4.18 10.82
C SER A 22 -16.14 -2.97 9.90
N LEU A 23 -15.16 -2.10 10.15
CA LEU A 23 -14.95 -0.88 9.37
C LEU A 23 -14.11 -1.11 8.12
N LEU A 24 -13.05 -1.91 8.23
CA LEU A 24 -12.03 -2.03 7.20
C LEU A 24 -12.30 -3.25 6.32
N THR A 25 -12.17 -4.44 6.88
CA THR A 25 -12.41 -5.71 6.19
C THR A 25 -12.39 -6.84 7.20
N ASP A 26 -12.98 -7.99 6.84
CA ASP A 26 -12.93 -9.19 7.66
C ASP A 26 -11.54 -9.84 7.61
N PHE A 27 -10.65 -9.38 8.51
CA PHE A 27 -9.25 -9.81 8.55
C PHE A 27 -9.08 -11.31 8.81
N GLU A 28 -10.06 -11.96 9.45
CA GLU A 28 -10.04 -13.41 9.69
C GLU A 28 -10.19 -14.20 8.38
N LYS A 29 -10.87 -13.64 7.38
CA LYS A 29 -11.02 -14.24 6.05
C LYS A 29 -9.84 -13.97 5.12
N VAL A 30 -8.93 -13.07 5.49
CA VAL A 30 -7.73 -12.77 4.70
C VAL A 30 -6.62 -13.74 5.09
N PRO A 31 -6.05 -14.53 4.15
CA PRO A 31 -4.90 -15.40 4.42
C PRO A 31 -3.73 -14.62 5.04
N ASP A 32 -3.02 -15.22 6.00
CA ASP A 32 -1.96 -14.55 6.76
C ASP A 32 -0.85 -13.97 5.88
N ASP A 33 -0.50 -14.65 4.79
CA ASP A 33 0.50 -14.21 3.81
C ASP A 33 0.03 -13.03 2.93
N LYS A 34 -1.29 -12.81 2.87
CA LYS A 34 -1.92 -11.72 2.12
C LYS A 34 -2.44 -10.59 3.03
N ARG A 35 -2.41 -10.77 4.36
CA ARG A 35 -2.90 -9.82 5.35
C ARG A 35 -1.93 -8.66 5.56
N ASN A 36 -1.77 -7.86 4.51
CA ASN A 36 -0.92 -6.68 4.48
C ASN A 36 -1.77 -5.42 4.23
N CYS A 37 -1.57 -4.37 5.01
CA CYS A 37 -2.43 -3.17 4.93
C CYS A 37 -2.30 -2.46 3.57
N VAL A 38 -1.16 -2.56 2.90
CA VAL A 38 -0.98 -1.97 1.56
C VAL A 38 -1.77 -2.78 0.54
N ARG A 39 -1.74 -4.12 0.60
CA ARG A 39 -2.55 -4.95 -0.30
C ARG A 39 -4.02 -4.61 -0.15
N ILE A 40 -4.52 -4.63 1.10
CA ILE A 40 -5.93 -4.34 1.40
C ILE A 40 -6.35 -2.96 0.88
N LEU A 41 -5.49 -1.94 1.02
CA LEU A 41 -5.75 -0.58 0.51
C LEU A 41 -6.00 -0.53 -1.01
N PHE A 42 -5.32 -1.39 -1.78
CA PHE A 42 -5.42 -1.41 -3.26
C PHE A 42 -6.43 -2.45 -3.76
N THR A 43 -6.57 -3.60 -3.10
CA THR A 43 -7.41 -4.71 -3.58
C THR A 43 -8.85 -4.67 -3.09
N ASP A 44 -9.15 -3.98 -1.98
CA ASP A 44 -10.51 -3.87 -1.47
C ASP A 44 -11.17 -2.57 -2.00
N PRO A 45 -12.20 -2.65 -2.87
CA PRO A 45 -12.86 -1.47 -3.42
C PRO A 45 -13.47 -0.56 -2.35
N SER A 46 -13.87 -1.12 -1.20
CA SER A 46 -14.44 -0.33 -0.09
C SER A 46 -13.43 0.65 0.51
N MET A 47 -12.14 0.32 0.45
CA MET A 47 -11.05 1.21 0.90
C MET A 47 -10.93 2.46 0.03
N ARG A 48 -11.27 2.37 -1.26
CA ARG A 48 -11.30 3.52 -2.17
C ARG A 48 -12.44 4.49 -1.82
N THR A 49 -13.48 4.02 -1.14
CA THR A 49 -14.66 4.81 -0.75
C THR A 49 -14.58 5.37 0.67
N LEU A 50 -13.65 4.86 1.49
CA LEU A 50 -13.49 5.24 2.90
C LEU A 50 -12.93 6.67 3.10
N ASP A 51 -12.24 7.23 2.11
CA ASP A 51 -11.64 8.57 2.24
C ASP A 51 -11.39 9.26 0.89
N GLY A 52 -11.75 10.54 0.76
CA GLY A 52 -11.49 11.36 -0.44
C GLY A 52 -9.99 11.55 -0.75
N ASN A 53 -9.13 11.23 0.22
CA ASN A 53 -7.68 11.29 0.12
C ASN A 53 -7.01 9.97 -0.28
N TRP A 54 -7.77 8.92 -0.63
CA TRP A 54 -7.23 7.59 -0.97
C TRP A 54 -6.05 7.67 -1.96
N ARG A 55 -6.17 8.49 -3.02
CA ARG A 55 -5.09 8.66 -4.02
C ARG A 55 -3.79 9.23 -3.42
N ILE A 56 -3.87 10.09 -2.41
CA ILE A 56 -2.70 10.67 -1.75
C ILE A 56 -2.02 9.61 -0.88
N VAL A 57 -2.81 8.87 -0.10
CA VAL A 57 -2.32 7.77 0.75
C VAL A 57 -1.69 6.67 -0.10
N ALA A 58 -2.38 6.27 -1.17
CA ALA A 58 -1.91 5.29 -2.15
C ALA A 58 -0.55 5.70 -2.75
N ARG A 59 -0.42 6.92 -3.27
CA ARG A 59 0.85 7.43 -3.81
C ARG A 59 1.97 7.45 -2.77
N GLY A 60 1.67 7.87 -1.54
CA GLY A 60 2.64 7.84 -0.43
C GLY A 60 3.14 6.42 -0.14
N CYS A 61 2.23 5.45 -0.12
CA CYS A 61 2.56 4.04 0.04
C CYS A 61 3.43 3.52 -1.11
N VAL A 62 3.09 3.82 -2.37
CA VAL A 62 3.88 3.42 -3.55
C VAL A 62 5.29 3.99 -3.50
N SER A 63 5.43 5.30 -3.29
CA SER A 63 6.74 5.96 -3.23
C SER A 63 7.63 5.39 -2.13
N HIS A 64 7.06 5.18 -0.93
CA HIS A 64 7.79 4.57 0.18
C HIS A 64 8.23 3.12 -0.14
N ARG A 65 7.37 2.35 -0.82
CA ARG A 65 7.68 0.96 -1.21
C ARG A 65 8.76 0.89 -2.29
N ARG A 66 8.71 1.77 -3.31
CA ARG A 66 9.76 1.89 -4.33
C ARG A 66 11.10 2.29 -3.72
N MET A 67 11.11 3.25 -2.80
CA MET A 67 12.32 3.63 -2.07
C MET A 67 12.87 2.48 -1.23
N ALA A 68 12.01 1.75 -0.51
CA ALA A 68 12.43 0.59 0.26
C ALA A 68 12.96 -0.53 -0.64
N ALA A 69 12.37 -0.75 -1.81
CA ALA A 69 12.82 -1.76 -2.77
C ALA A 69 14.19 -1.40 -3.37
N ALA A 70 14.42 -0.11 -3.67
CA ALA A 70 15.73 0.38 -4.10
C ALA A 70 16.81 0.23 -3.00
N ARG A 71 16.42 0.39 -1.73
CA ARG A 71 17.33 0.26 -0.58
C ARG A 71 17.59 -1.18 -0.15
N TYR A 72 16.62 -2.07 -0.35
CA TYR A 72 16.69 -3.49 0.00
C TYR A 72 16.30 -4.37 -1.20
N PRO A 73 17.13 -4.38 -2.26
CA PRO A 73 16.81 -5.08 -3.52
C PRO A 73 16.72 -6.60 -3.37
N TYR A 74 17.31 -7.15 -2.31
CA TYR A 74 17.27 -8.58 -1.99
C TYR A 74 16.13 -8.98 -1.04
N ASP A 75 15.13 -8.12 -0.79
CA ASP A 75 13.90 -8.52 -0.07
C ASP A 75 12.84 -9.01 -1.07
N PRO A 76 12.73 -10.34 -1.31
CA PRO A 76 11.83 -10.89 -2.32
C PRO A 76 10.35 -10.65 -2.01
N ARG A 77 9.98 -10.49 -0.72
CA ARG A 77 8.59 -10.17 -0.34
C ARG A 77 8.22 -8.75 -0.77
N LEU A 78 9.16 -7.81 -0.65
CA LEU A 78 8.94 -6.43 -1.07
C LEU A 78 8.87 -6.31 -2.60
N ALA A 79 9.77 -7.00 -3.31
CA ALA A 79 9.75 -7.04 -4.77
C ALA A 79 8.46 -7.68 -5.31
N SER A 80 8.03 -8.81 -4.73
CA SER A 80 6.79 -9.49 -5.09
C SER A 80 5.56 -8.60 -4.87
N LEU A 81 5.48 -7.90 -3.73
CA LEU A 81 4.38 -6.98 -3.43
C LEU A 81 4.31 -5.81 -4.42
N VAL A 82 5.45 -5.21 -4.77
CA VAL A 82 5.49 -4.12 -5.76
C VAL A 82 5.09 -4.63 -7.15
N GLY A 83 5.58 -5.82 -7.55
CA GLY A 83 5.22 -6.43 -8.83
C GLY A 83 3.72 -6.74 -8.93
N GLU A 84 3.17 -7.40 -7.91
CA GLU A 84 1.74 -7.72 -7.84
C GLU A 84 0.85 -6.48 -7.95
N LEU A 85 1.12 -5.45 -7.15
CA LEU A 85 0.31 -4.24 -7.16
C LEU A 85 0.47 -3.43 -8.46
N SER A 86 1.64 -3.49 -9.11
CA SER A 86 1.83 -2.85 -10.42
C SER A 86 1.04 -3.52 -11.54
N VAL A 87 0.73 -4.81 -11.39
CA VAL A 87 -0.07 -5.57 -12.37
C VAL A 87 -1.57 -5.43 -12.08
N GLN A 88 -1.97 -5.41 -10.81
CA GLN A 88 -3.38 -5.40 -10.41
C GLN A 88 -4.02 -4.00 -10.43
N ASP A 89 -3.23 -2.93 -10.41
CA ASP A 89 -3.76 -1.58 -10.18
C ASP A 89 -3.04 -0.52 -11.03
N GLU A 90 -3.74 0.06 -12.00
CA GLU A 90 -3.19 1.12 -12.86
C GLU A 90 -2.84 2.40 -12.07
N ASP A 91 -3.55 2.69 -10.97
CA ASP A 91 -3.22 3.84 -10.10
C ASP A 91 -1.89 3.59 -9.34
N PHE A 92 -1.50 2.33 -9.15
CA PHE A 92 -0.19 1.93 -8.62
C PHE A 92 0.90 1.96 -9.70
N GLY A 93 0.57 1.48 -10.91
CA GLY A 93 1.48 1.41 -12.06
C GLY A 93 1.84 2.77 -12.70
N GLY A 94 0.93 3.76 -12.67
CA GLY A 94 1.00 5.03 -13.40
C GLY A 94 2.07 6.06 -12.98
N GLY A 95 3.09 5.66 -12.22
CA GLY A 95 4.24 6.51 -11.89
C GLY A 95 5.32 6.49 -12.97
N GLY A 96 4.95 6.79 -14.23
CA GLY A 96 5.89 6.92 -15.34
C GLY A 96 6.77 8.18 -15.20
N VAL A 97 8.07 7.97 -15.29
CA VAL A 97 9.16 8.93 -15.55
C VAL A 97 8.69 10.32 -16.02
N VAL A 98 8.78 11.34 -15.16
CA VAL A 98 8.92 12.73 -15.61
C VAL A 98 10.41 13.06 -15.62
N ALA A 99 11.01 12.86 -16.80
CA ALA A 99 12.34 13.33 -17.11
C ALA A 99 12.41 14.88 -17.04
N ARG A 100 13.51 15.37 -16.43
CA ARG A 100 14.15 16.68 -16.56
C ARG A 100 13.39 17.83 -17.25
N ARG A 101 13.31 18.96 -16.53
CA ARG A 101 14.00 20.22 -16.92
C ARG A 101 14.21 21.11 -15.67
N ARG A 102 15.44 21.11 -15.16
CA ARG A 102 16.05 22.29 -14.52
C ARG A 102 17.13 22.80 -15.47
N ALA A 103 17.40 24.10 -15.39
CA ALA A 103 18.31 24.93 -16.18
C ALA A 103 17.69 25.49 -17.47
N ASP A 104 17.16 26.72 -17.36
CA ASP A 104 17.70 27.89 -18.07
C ASP A 104 17.07 29.16 -17.48
N ARG A 105 17.82 29.78 -16.58
CA ARG A 105 17.70 31.21 -16.24
C ARG A 105 19.11 31.70 -15.96
N ALA A 106 19.79 32.07 -17.04
CA ALA A 106 20.79 33.13 -17.04
C ALA A 106 20.06 34.40 -17.53
#